data_AF-A0A7C7KWH3-F1
#
_entry.id   AF-A0A7C7KWH3-F1
#
_cell.length_a   1.000
_cell.length_b   1.000
_cell.length_c   1.000
_cell.angle_alpha   90.00
_cell.angle_beta   90.00
_cell.angle_gamma   90.00
#
_symmetry.space_group_name_H-M   'P 1'
#
loop_
_entity.id
_entity.type
_entity.pdbx_description
1 polymer ?
#
loop_
_entity_poly.entity_id
_entity_poly.type
_entity_poly.pdbx_seq_one_letter_code
_entity_poly.pdbx_strand_id
1 'polypeptide(L)' 'METLSHIAREVYEKTGVRLHGRNVERVLSAVLVSGDFWEIVDLSDLPVPATAGVVKKLVEEGILSITDTEDII' A
#
# COMPACT_ATOMS: atom_id res chain seq x y z
N MET A 1 -9.77 2.89 12.04
CA MET A 1 -10.32 3.29 10.72
C MET A 1 -9.85 4.67 10.28
N GLU A 2 -9.71 5.66 11.19
CA GLU A 2 -9.22 7.00 10.81
C GLU A 2 -7.81 7.00 10.18
N THR A 3 -6.88 6.20 10.72
CA THR A 3 -5.49 6.14 10.23
C THR A 3 -5.38 5.66 8.78
N LEU A 4 -6.15 4.63 8.39
CA LEU A 4 -6.14 4.12 7.01
C LEU A 4 -6.76 5.10 6.03
N SER A 5 -7.83 5.79 6.44
CA SER A 5 -8.43 6.87 5.65
C SER A 5 -7.49 8.06 5.49
N HIS A 6 -6.67 8.35 6.50
CA HIS A 6 -5.63 9.38 6.43
C HIS A 6 -4.57 9.03 5.37
N ILE A 7 -4.04 7.80 5.42
CA ILE A 7 -3.08 7.30 4.42
C ILE A 7 -3.69 7.36 3.01
N ALA A 8 -4.92 6.88 2.84
CA ALA A 8 -5.60 6.91 1.55
C ALA A 8 -5.71 8.34 0.98
N ARG A 9 -6.00 9.33 1.83
CA ARG A 9 -6.08 10.74 1.44
C ARG A 9 -4.72 11.30 1.01
N GLU A 10 -3.66 11.06 1.77
CA GLU A 10 -2.33 11.55 1.40
C GLU A 10 -1.80 10.90 0.11
N VAL A 11 -2.08 9.62 -0.09
CA VAL A 11 -1.70 8.93 -1.34
C VAL A 11 -2.51 9.48 -2.52
N TYR A 12 -3.80 9.77 -2.33
CA TYR A 12 -4.62 10.44 -3.34
C TYR A 12 -4.04 11.81 -3.73
N GLU A 13 -3.62 12.62 -2.75
CA GLU A 13 -3.02 13.95 -3.00
C GLU A 13 -1.74 13.87 -3.85
N LYS A 14 -0.96 12.78 -3.73
CA LYS A 14 0.27 12.56 -4.50
C LYS A 14 0.04 11.90 -5.87
N THR A 15 -0.93 11.00 -5.98
CA THR A 15 -1.09 10.11 -7.15
C THR A 15 -2.27 10.47 -8.05
N GLY A 16 -3.26 11.22 -7.54
CA GLY A 16 -4.53 11.48 -8.20
C GLY A 16 -5.49 10.28 -8.27
N VAL A 17 -5.08 9.10 -7.78
CA VAL A 17 -5.92 7.89 -7.77
C VAL A 17 -6.83 7.91 -6.55
N ARG A 18 -8.15 7.86 -6.76
CA ARG A 18 -9.11 7.85 -5.64
C ARG A 18 -8.95 6.59 -4.81
N LEU A 19 -8.71 6.78 -3.51
CA LEU A 19 -8.53 5.71 -2.54
C LEU A 19 -9.37 5.96 -1.29
N HIS A 20 -9.75 4.88 -0.63
CA HIS A 20 -10.42 4.84 0.66
C HIS A 20 -9.61 3.98 1.64
N GLY A 21 -9.91 4.06 2.94
CA GLY A 21 -9.23 3.25 3.95
C GLY A 21 -9.28 1.74 3.65
N ARG A 22 -10.35 1.25 3.02
CA ARG A 22 -10.47 -0.14 2.56
C ARG A 22 -9.44 -0.52 1.51
N ASN A 23 -9.03 0.41 0.65
CA ASN A 23 -7.97 0.15 -0.34
C ASN A 23 -6.62 -0.05 0.36
N VAL A 24 -6.32 0.75 1.38
CA VAL A 24 -5.11 0.57 2.20
C VAL A 24 -5.14 -0.76 2.96
N GLU A 25 -6.29 -1.15 3.50
CA GLU A 25 -6.49 -2.45 4.15
C GLU A 25 -6.22 -3.62 3.20
N ARG A 26 -6.64 -3.53 1.93
CA ARG A 26 -6.36 -4.57 0.92
C ARG A 26 -4.87 -4.72 0.65
N VAL A 27 -4.12 -3.60 0.56
CA VAL A 27 -2.66 -3.64 0.39
C VAL A 27 -1.99 -4.29 1.60
N LEU A 28 -2.36 -3.90 2.83
CA LEU A 28 -1.84 -4.55 4.05
C LEU A 28 -2.16 -6.04 4.08
N SER A 29 -3.38 -6.42 3.68
CA SER A 29 -3.80 -7.82 3.62
C SER A 29 -3.02 -8.62 2.57
N ALA A 30 -2.68 -8.00 1.44
CA ALA A 30 -1.85 -8.61 0.40
C ALA A 30 -0.41 -8.81 0.85
N VAL A 31 0.17 -7.84 1.57
CA VAL A 31 1.54 -7.96 2.15
C VAL A 31 1.64 -9.11 3.15
N LEU A 32 0.57 -9.40 3.90
CA LEU A 32 0.54 -10.57 4.80
C LEU A 32 0.58 -11.92 4.06
N VAL A 33 0.32 -11.93 2.75
CA VAL A 33 0.32 -13.13 1.90
C VAL A 33 1.62 -13.23 1.09
N SER A 34 2.11 -12.11 0.56
CA SER A 34 3.32 -12.07 -0.28
C SER A 34 4.09 -10.77 -0.10
N GLY A 35 5.41 -10.85 -0.14
CA GLY A 35 6.31 -9.69 -0.17
C GLY A 35 6.64 -9.20 -1.58
N ASP A 36 6.30 -9.97 -2.63
CA ASP A 36 6.52 -9.56 -4.02
C ASP A 36 5.55 -8.43 -4.39
N PHE A 37 6.10 -7.32 -4.88
CA PHE A 37 5.30 -6.14 -5.20
C PHE A 37 4.23 -6.40 -6.27
N TRP A 38 4.52 -7.24 -7.27
CA TRP A 38 3.58 -7.52 -8.35
C TRP A 38 2.43 -8.42 -7.87
N GLU A 39 2.71 -9.39 -7.01
CA GLU A 39 1.67 -10.17 -6.33
C GLU A 39 0.84 -9.28 -5.39
N ILE A 40 1.44 -8.33 -4.68
CA ILE A 40 0.70 -7.37 -3.85
C ILE A 40 -0.24 -6.51 -4.70
N VAL A 41 0.21 -6.06 -5.88
CA VAL A 41 -0.64 -5.32 -6.83
C VAL A 41 -1.83 -6.17 -7.25
N ASP A 42 -1.61 -7.43 -7.63
CA ASP A 42 -2.67 -8.34 -8.07
C ASP A 42 -3.68 -8.63 -6.94
N LEU A 43 -3.20 -9.01 -5.76
CA LEU A 43 -4.02 -9.35 -4.60
C LEU A 43 -4.81 -8.16 -4.03
N SER A 44 -4.24 -6.96 -4.09
CA SER A 44 -4.92 -5.74 -3.61
C SER A 44 -5.97 -5.21 -4.59
N ASP A 45 -5.92 -5.66 -5.85
CA ASP A 45 -6.81 -5.24 -6.95
C ASP A 45 -6.88 -3.72 -7.00
N LEU A 46 -5.69 -3.14 -7.18
CA LEU A 46 -5.43 -1.72 -7.29
C LEU A 46 -4.47 -1.45 -8.46
N PRO A 47 -4.58 -0.28 -9.13
CA PRO A 47 -3.59 0.13 -10.11
C PRO A 47 -2.20 0.25 -9.49
N VAL A 48 -1.16 -0.11 -10.24
CA VAL A 48 0.25 -0.03 -9.81
C VAL A 48 0.61 1.30 -9.12
N PRO A 49 0.24 2.49 -9.64
CA PRO A 49 0.57 3.75 -8.97
C PRO A 49 -0.09 3.92 -7.59
N ALA A 50 -1.30 3.38 -7.42
CA ALA A 50 -2.00 3.40 -6.14
C ALA A 50 -1.34 2.45 -5.14
N THR A 51 -1.05 1.21 -5.55
CA THR A 51 -0.37 0.23 -4.68
C THR A 51 1.01 0.73 -4.26
N ALA A 52 1.81 1.22 -5.21
CA ALA A 52 3.13 1.82 -4.93
C ALA A 52 3.02 3.01 -3.96
N GLY A 53 2.04 3.89 -4.16
CA GLY A 53 1.81 5.03 -3.28
C GLY A 53 1.46 4.61 -1.85
N VAL A 54 0.60 3.59 -1.71
CA VAL A 54 0.21 3.05 -0.39
C VAL A 54 1.40 2.36 0.29
N VAL A 55 2.10 1.46 -0.40
CA VAL A 55 3.29 0.77 0.14
C VAL A 55 4.32 1.79 0.59
N LYS A 56 4.66 2.76 -0.26
CA LYS A 56 5.62 3.81 0.08
C LYS A 56 5.20 4.58 1.34
N LYS A 57 3.93 4.96 1.44
CA LYS A 57 3.44 5.69 2.61
C LYS A 57 3.48 4.84 3.87
N LEU A 58 3.17 3.55 3.78
CA LEU A 58 3.26 2.61 4.91
C LEU A 58 4.71 2.40 5.36
N VAL A 59 5.68 2.40 4.44
CA VAL A 59 7.12 2.39 4.76
C VAL A 59 7.56 3.68 5.43
N GLU A 60 7.11 4.85 4.93
CA GLU A 60 7.39 6.16 5.54
C GLU A 60 6.86 6.24 6.99
N GLU A 61 5.74 5.59 7.30
CA GLU A 61 5.14 5.51 8.64
C GLU A 61 5.76 4.41 9.52
N GLY A 62 6.72 3.63 9.01
CA GLY A 62 7.36 2.54 9.73
C GLY A 62 6.45 1.32 9.97
N ILE A 63 5.36 1.20 9.20
CA ILE A 63 4.42 0.07 9.28
C ILE A 63 4.91 -1.10 8.43
N LEU A 64 5.51 -0.80 7.28
CA LEU A 64 6.15 -1.78 6.40
C LEU A 64 7.64 -1.45 6.25
N SER A 65 8.40 -2.42 5.76
CA SER A 65 9.80 -2.30 5.41
C SER A 65 10.09 -3.04 4.11
N ILE A 66 11.19 -2.68 3.46
CA ILE A 66 11.68 -3.38 2.28
C ILE A 66 12.97 -4.07 2.69
N THR A 67 13.05 -5.38 2.49
CA THR A 67 14.22 -6.19 2.83
C THR A 67 15.36 -5.96 1.84
N ASP A 68 16.54 -6.50 2.15
CA ASP A 68 17.68 -6.51 1.22
C ASP A 68 17.40 -7.34 -0.05
N THR A 69 16.39 -8.22 -0.02
CA THR A 69 15.90 -9.00 -1.16
C THR A 69 14.78 -8.31 -1.94
N GLU A 70 14.49 -7.04 -1.62
CA GLU A 70 13.42 -6.23 -2.22
C GLU A 70 11.99 -6.69 -1.89
N ASP A 71 11.82 -7.60 -0.93
CA ASP A 71 10.51 -8.03 -0.44
C ASP A 71 9.91 -6.98 0.50
N ILE A 72 8.60 -6.77 0.42
CA ILE A 72 7.83 -5.88 1.29
C ILE A 72 7.30 -6.69 2.48
N ILE A 73 7.65 -6.30 3.71
CA ILE A 73 7.24 -6.98 4.97
C ILE A 73 6.74 -6.01 6.04
#